data_AF-A0A101XEC0-F1
#
_entry.id   AF-A0A101XEC0-F1
#
_cell.length_a   1.000
_cell.length_b   1.000
_cell.length_c   1.000
_cell.angle_alpha   90.00
_cell.angle_beta   90.00
_cell.angle_gamma   90.00
#
_symmetry.space_group_name_H-M   'P 1'
#
loop_
_entity.id
_entity.type
_entity.pdbx_description
1 polymer ?
#
loop_
_entity_poly.entity_id
_entity_poly.type
_entity_poly.pdbx_seq_one_letter_code
_entity_poly.pdbx_strand_id
1 'polypeptide(L)'
;MEKVYAPFTDAANLLKLRQIDAAFVTAGHPTSAIVELSTTTPVRLIPIPDEVYNKLLGEGYRFYTRVVVPKGTYNGLDSDVQTVAVMAIIAARPDVPDDVVYHILKTIFDNLAEFRGAHARVANLSLEKALDGMPIPLHPGAVKFYQEKGLKIPTELLPTR
;
A
#
# COMPACT_ATOMS: atom_id res chain seq x y z
N MET A 1 -4.13 24.78 13.83
CA MET A 1 -3.00 24.11 13.16
C MET A 1 -3.10 24.38 11.67
N GLU A 2 -2.06 24.95 11.09
CA GLU A 2 -1.93 25.13 9.65
C GLU A 2 -1.59 23.79 8.98
N LYS A 3 -2.20 23.52 7.82
CA LYS A 3 -1.96 22.28 7.07
C LYS A 3 -0.92 22.54 5.99
N VAL A 4 0.10 21.68 5.91
CA VAL A 4 1.11 21.71 4.85
C VAL A 4 0.97 20.45 4.01
N TYR A 5 0.96 20.62 2.68
CA TYR A 5 0.94 19.52 1.72
C TYR A 5 2.31 19.41 1.08
N ALA A 6 2.97 18.27 1.28
CA ALA A 6 4.33 18.04 0.81
C ALA A 6 4.53 16.55 0.45
N PRO A 7 5.33 16.24 -0.58
CA PRO A 7 5.85 14.89 -0.81
C PRO A 7 6.56 14.31 0.43
N PHE A 8 6.72 12.99 0.50
CA PHE A 8 7.27 12.33 1.70
C PHE A 8 8.66 12.85 2.10
N THR A 9 9.55 13.03 1.14
CA THR A 9 10.90 13.57 1.38
C THR A 9 10.85 15.00 1.89
N ASP A 10 9.98 15.83 1.34
CA ASP A 10 9.83 17.23 1.77
C ASP A 10 9.21 17.31 3.17
N ALA A 11 8.18 16.50 3.46
CA ALA A 11 7.61 16.40 4.80
C ALA A 11 8.65 15.96 5.84
N ALA A 12 9.53 15.01 5.49
CA ALA A 12 10.64 14.61 6.35
C ALA A 12 11.64 15.76 6.58
N ASN A 13 11.95 16.54 5.54
CA ASN A 13 12.80 17.73 5.66
C ASN A 13 12.15 18.82 6.54
N LEU A 14 10.84 19.05 6.39
CA LEU A 14 10.10 20.01 7.23
C LEU A 14 10.09 19.59 8.70
N LEU A 15 9.94 18.29 9.00
CA LEU A 15 10.07 17.75 10.37
C LEU A 15 11.49 17.98 10.92
N LYS A 16 12.52 17.68 10.12
CA LYS A 16 13.93 17.88 10.49
C LYS A 16 14.23 19.34 10.80
N LEU A 17 13.69 20.26 10.00
CA LEU A 17 13.83 21.71 10.19
C LEU A 17 12.87 22.28 11.26
N ARG A 18 12.02 21.45 11.87
CA ARG A 18 11.01 21.84 12.86
C ARG A 18 10.03 22.90 12.34
N GLN A 19 9.76 22.86 11.04
CA GLN A 19 8.76 23.71 10.40
C GLN A 19 7.35 23.10 10.47
N ILE A 20 7.26 21.81 10.76
CA ILE A 20 6.03 21.11 11.12
C ILE A 20 6.28 20.22 12.34
N ASP A 21 5.23 19.99 13.14
CA ASP A 21 5.32 19.15 14.34
C ASP A 21 5.05 17.67 14.08
N ALA A 22 4.30 17.36 13.01
CA ALA A 22 3.88 16.01 12.64
C ALA A 22 3.66 15.89 11.13
N ALA A 23 3.84 14.70 10.58
CA ALA A 23 3.52 14.36 9.20
C ALA A 23 2.69 13.07 9.14
N PHE A 24 1.72 13.05 8.24
CA PHE A 24 1.03 11.81 7.86
C PHE A 24 1.70 11.26 6.60
N VAL A 25 2.18 10.01 6.67
CA VAL A 25 2.86 9.34 5.56
C VAL A 25 2.23 7.97 5.34
N THR A 26 1.42 7.85 4.29
CA THR A 26 0.80 6.59 3.86
C THR A 26 1.72 5.90 2.87
N ALA A 27 2.61 5.05 3.37
CA ALA A 27 3.59 4.35 2.55
C ALA A 27 3.88 2.95 3.10
N GLY A 28 4.43 2.07 2.24
CA GLY A 28 4.85 0.74 2.67
C GLY A 28 6.10 0.82 3.54
N HIS A 29 6.06 0.25 4.74
CA HIS A 29 7.25 0.19 5.61
C HIS A 29 8.23 -0.93 5.17
N PRO A 30 9.55 -0.69 5.22
CA PRO A 30 10.18 0.62 5.45
C PRO A 30 10.07 1.53 4.21
N THR A 31 9.97 2.84 4.43
CA THR A 31 10.03 3.86 3.37
C THR A 31 11.27 4.73 3.54
N SER A 32 12.06 4.92 2.48
CA SER A 32 13.39 5.56 2.52
C SER A 32 13.41 6.93 3.19
N ALA A 33 12.43 7.79 2.93
CA ALA A 33 12.34 9.12 3.55
C ALA A 33 12.29 9.05 5.09
N ILE A 34 11.59 8.06 5.64
CA ILE A 34 11.47 7.89 7.10
C ILE A 34 12.70 7.18 7.67
N VAL A 35 13.29 6.24 6.91
CA VAL A 35 14.58 5.64 7.28
C VAL A 35 15.64 6.73 7.44
N GLU A 36 15.81 7.58 6.44
CA GLU A 36 16.79 8.67 6.46
C GLU A 36 16.51 9.68 7.58
N LEU A 37 15.26 10.12 7.72
CA LEU A 37 14.85 11.03 8.80
C LEU A 37 15.22 10.47 10.18
N SER A 38 14.86 9.21 10.45
CA SER A 38 15.07 8.56 11.75
C SER A 38 16.54 8.44 12.12
N THR A 39 17.46 8.48 11.15
CA THR A 39 18.91 8.42 11.42
C THR A 39 19.48 9.74 11.94
N THR A 40 18.85 10.87 11.62
CA THR A 40 19.39 12.21 11.93
C THR A 40 18.52 13.02 12.87
N THR A 41 17.24 12.67 13.02
CA THR A 41 16.26 13.43 13.79
C THR A 41 15.48 12.50 14.70
N PRO A 42 15.43 12.74 16.02
CA PRO A 42 14.57 12.00 16.92
C PRO A 42 13.11 12.18 16.54
N VAL A 43 12.49 11.11 16.03
CA VAL A 43 11.08 11.05 15.66
C VAL A 43 10.48 9.77 16.22
N ARG A 44 9.15 9.76 16.39
CA ARG A 44 8.42 8.57 16.84
C ARG A 44 7.21 8.33 15.95
N LEU A 45 6.86 7.06 15.75
CA LEU A 45 5.64 6.69 15.06
C LEU A 45 4.46 6.73 16.04
N ILE A 46 3.38 7.41 15.65
CA ILE A 46 2.17 7.51 16.47
C ILE A 46 1.21 6.37 16.08
N PRO A 47 0.80 5.50 17.02
CA PRO A 47 -0.15 4.43 16.73
C PRO A 47 -1.53 5.00 16.39
N ILE A 48 -2.30 4.25 15.60
CA ILE A 48 -3.73 4.53 15.38
C ILE A 48 -4.55 3.54 16.20
N PRO A 49 -5.25 3.98 17.28
CA PRO A 49 -6.03 3.12 18.17
C PRO A 49 -7.18 2.40 17.48
N ASP A 50 -7.70 1.32 18.09
CA ASP A 50 -8.86 0.55 17.59
C ASP A 50 -10.12 1.39 17.48
N GLU A 51 -10.31 2.33 18.40
CA GLU A 51 -11.42 3.28 18.33
C GLU A 51 -11.42 4.08 17.01
N VAL A 52 -10.25 4.60 16.60
CA VAL A 52 -10.13 5.40 15.36
C VAL A 52 -10.33 4.51 14.14
N TYR A 53 -9.75 3.31 14.12
CA TYR A 53 -9.94 2.35 13.04
C TYR A 53 -11.40 1.93 12.89
N ASN A 54 -12.07 1.57 13.99
CA ASN A 54 -13.47 1.16 13.98
C ASN A 54 -14.39 2.31 13.56
N LYS A 55 -14.07 3.55 13.95
CA LYS A 55 -14.77 4.75 13.47
C LYS A 55 -14.65 4.89 11.95
N LEU A 56 -13.45 4.75 11.39
CA LEU A 56 -13.23 4.80 9.94
C LEU A 56 -14.06 3.72 9.20
N LEU A 57 -14.12 2.50 9.75
CA LEU A 57 -14.96 1.44 9.19
C LEU A 57 -16.46 1.78 9.26
N GLY A 58 -16.92 2.34 10.39
CA GLY A 58 -18.31 2.76 10.58
C GLY A 58 -18.73 3.90 9.64
N GLU A 59 -17.79 4.75 9.24
CA GLU A 59 -18.00 5.82 8.25
C GLU A 59 -17.94 5.31 6.79
N GLY A 60 -17.71 4.01 6.58
CA GLY A 60 -17.71 3.39 5.26
C GLY A 60 -16.33 3.28 4.59
N TYR A 61 -15.25 3.67 5.27
CA TYR A 61 -13.87 3.57 4.75
C TYR A 61 -13.30 2.14 4.87
N ARG A 62 -13.97 1.18 4.24
CA ARG A 62 -13.68 -0.26 4.33
C ARG A 62 -12.36 -0.69 3.69
N PHE A 63 -11.67 0.22 3.02
CA PHE A 63 -10.35 -0.01 2.41
C PHE A 63 -9.20 0.09 3.41
N TYR A 64 -9.44 0.55 4.64
CA TYR A 64 -8.43 0.50 5.70
C TYR A 64 -8.34 -0.90 6.29
N THR A 65 -7.10 -1.36 6.49
CA THR A 65 -6.77 -2.62 7.14
C THR A 65 -5.85 -2.38 8.32
N ARG A 66 -5.79 -3.34 9.25
CA ARG A 66 -4.84 -3.32 10.36
C ARG A 66 -3.46 -3.76 9.90
N VAL A 67 -2.44 -3.03 10.33
CA VAL A 67 -1.04 -3.40 10.14
C VAL A 67 -0.22 -3.07 11.38
N VAL A 68 0.83 -3.86 11.61
CA VAL A 68 1.84 -3.60 12.63
C VAL A 68 3.13 -3.21 11.94
N VAL A 69 3.72 -2.09 12.34
CA VAL A 69 5.10 -1.72 11.99
C VAL A 69 6.01 -2.33 13.06
N PRO A 70 6.84 -3.34 12.73
CA PRO A 70 7.67 -4.02 13.72
C PRO A 70 8.70 -3.09 14.35
N LYS A 71 9.07 -3.36 15.61
CA LYS A 71 10.22 -2.74 16.27
C LYS A 71 11.47 -2.87 15.40
N GLY A 72 12.34 -1.85 15.45
CA GLY A 72 13.56 -1.79 14.63
C GLY A 72 13.35 -1.49 13.15
N THR A 73 12.11 -1.26 12.68
CA THR A 73 11.87 -0.82 11.29
C THR A 73 12.49 0.55 11.01
N TYR A 74 12.52 1.44 12.00
CA TYR A 74 13.15 2.76 11.94
C TYR A 74 14.01 2.98 13.19
N ASN A 75 15.03 3.84 13.09
CA ASN A 75 15.87 4.16 14.24
C ASN A 75 15.03 4.82 15.35
N GLY A 76 15.17 4.34 16.58
CA GLY A 76 14.38 4.80 17.74
C GLY A 76 12.98 4.19 17.84
N LEU A 77 12.62 3.22 16.99
CA LEU A 77 11.37 2.47 17.10
C LEU A 77 11.58 1.21 17.95
N ASP A 78 11.49 1.36 19.28
CA ASP A 78 11.83 0.30 20.24
C ASP A 78 10.70 -0.71 20.51
N SER A 79 9.49 -0.45 20.00
CA SER A 79 8.33 -1.32 20.13
C SER A 79 7.53 -1.40 18.83
N ASP A 80 6.77 -2.49 18.69
CA ASP A 80 5.82 -2.66 17.60
C ASP A 80 4.73 -1.58 17.67
N VAL A 81 4.37 -1.00 16.53
CA VAL A 81 3.34 0.05 16.45
C VAL A 81 2.20 -0.41 15.57
N GLN A 82 1.02 -0.53 16.19
CA GLN A 82 -0.23 -0.80 15.48
C GLN A 82 -0.75 0.46 14.79
N THR A 83 -1.05 0.36 13.51
CA THR A 83 -1.60 1.45 12.71
C THR A 83 -2.59 0.91 11.66
N VAL A 84 -2.92 1.71 10.66
CA VAL A 84 -3.76 1.32 9.52
C VAL A 84 -2.97 1.37 8.22
N ALA A 85 -3.35 0.52 7.28
CA ALA A 85 -2.82 0.51 5.92
C ALA A 85 -3.95 0.56 4.90
N VAL A 86 -3.59 0.96 3.69
CA VAL A 86 -4.39 0.77 2.47
C VAL A 86 -3.64 -0.16 1.53
N MET A 87 -4.37 -0.84 0.65
CA MET A 87 -3.76 -1.66 -0.38
C MET A 87 -3.30 -0.80 -1.56
N ALA A 88 -2.05 -0.97 -1.97
CA ALA A 88 -1.57 -0.45 -3.24
C ALA A 88 -2.08 -1.36 -4.37
N ILE A 89 -2.76 -0.78 -5.36
CA ILE A 89 -3.31 -1.52 -6.50
C ILE A 89 -2.74 -0.96 -7.80
N ILE A 90 -2.67 -1.82 -8.83
CA ILE A 90 -2.47 -1.39 -10.21
C ILE A 90 -3.87 -1.23 -10.81
N ALA A 91 -4.26 0.00 -11.10
CA ALA A 91 -5.53 0.31 -11.75
C ALA A 91 -5.30 0.60 -13.24
N ALA A 92 -6.22 0.12 -14.07
CA ALA A 92 -6.28 0.44 -15.50
C ALA A 92 -7.66 1.06 -15.80
N ARG A 93 -7.71 1.92 -16.81
CA ARG A 93 -9.00 2.40 -17.33
C ARG A 93 -9.72 1.24 -18.04
N PRO A 94 -11.07 1.26 -18.10
CA PRO A 94 -11.83 0.21 -18.77
C PRO A 94 -11.67 0.20 -20.30
N ASP A 95 -11.11 1.26 -20.89
CA ASP A 95 -10.86 1.38 -22.34
C ASP A 95 -9.47 0.86 -22.77
N VAL A 96 -8.66 0.38 -21.81
CA VAL A 96 -7.37 -0.25 -22.15
C VAL A 96 -7.67 -1.59 -22.82
N PRO A 97 -7.01 -1.93 -23.94
CA PRO A 97 -7.22 -3.22 -24.59
C PRO A 97 -6.97 -4.41 -23.63
N ASP A 98 -7.86 -5.40 -23.70
CA ASP A 98 -7.82 -6.58 -22.81
C ASP A 98 -6.51 -7.35 -22.89
N ASP A 99 -5.95 -7.46 -24.10
CA ASP A 99 -4.67 -8.11 -24.36
C ASP A 99 -3.51 -7.39 -23.66
N VAL A 100 -3.52 -6.05 -23.67
CA VAL A 100 -2.52 -5.24 -22.97
C VAL A 100 -2.56 -5.52 -21.47
N VAL A 101 -3.74 -5.46 -20.84
CA VAL A 101 -3.86 -5.72 -19.39
C VAL A 101 -3.47 -7.17 -19.04
N TYR A 102 -3.90 -8.13 -19.86
CA TYR A 102 -3.50 -9.53 -19.70
C TYR A 102 -1.98 -9.70 -19.76
N HIS A 103 -1.33 -9.11 -20.76
CA HIS A 103 0.12 -9.24 -20.94
C HIS A 103 0.93 -8.52 -19.87
N ILE A 104 0.44 -7.38 -19.33
CA ILE A 104 1.05 -6.72 -18.17
C ILE A 104 1.07 -7.68 -16.98
N LEU A 105 -0.09 -8.24 -16.61
CA LEU A 105 -0.18 -9.16 -15.47
C LEU A 105 0.67 -10.42 -15.70
N LYS A 106 0.59 -11.02 -16.90
CA LYS A 106 1.40 -12.18 -17.25
C LYS A 106 2.89 -11.89 -17.11
N THR A 107 3.36 -10.74 -17.60
CA THR A 107 4.77 -10.34 -17.50
C THR A 107 5.20 -10.18 -16.05
N ILE A 108 4.38 -9.54 -15.20
CA ILE A 108 4.69 -9.37 -13.77
C ILE A 108 4.77 -10.73 -13.07
N PHE A 109 3.73 -11.56 -13.20
CA PHE A 109 3.60 -12.80 -12.44
C PHE A 109 4.53 -13.91 -12.93
N ASP A 110 4.81 -14.00 -14.22
CA ASP A 110 5.76 -14.99 -14.76
C ASP A 110 7.22 -14.63 -14.44
N ASN A 111 7.51 -13.37 -14.12
CA ASN A 111 8.86 -12.88 -13.82
C ASN A 111 9.00 -12.34 -12.38
N LEU A 112 8.18 -12.83 -11.43
CA LEU A 112 8.19 -12.32 -10.03
C LEU A 112 9.58 -12.33 -9.39
N ALA A 113 10.42 -13.32 -9.71
CA ALA A 113 11.77 -13.41 -9.16
C ALA A 113 12.63 -12.19 -9.53
N GLU A 114 12.55 -11.70 -10.76
CA GLU A 114 13.25 -10.50 -11.21
C GLU A 114 12.63 -9.24 -10.59
N PHE A 115 11.30 -9.17 -10.57
CA PHE A 115 10.57 -8.04 -9.98
C PHE A 115 10.82 -7.88 -8.47
N ARG A 116 11.12 -8.97 -7.73
CA ARG A 116 11.47 -8.91 -6.30
C ARG A 116 12.69 -8.03 -6.01
N GLY A 117 13.60 -7.85 -6.99
CA GLY A 117 14.75 -6.97 -6.85
C GLY A 117 14.41 -5.48 -6.94
N ALA A 118 13.26 -5.10 -7.54
CA ALA A 118 12.93 -3.71 -7.79
C ALA A 118 12.48 -2.94 -6.54
N HIS A 119 11.78 -3.61 -5.61
CA HIS A 119 11.31 -2.99 -4.38
C HIS A 119 11.01 -4.05 -3.30
N ALA A 120 11.36 -3.78 -2.04
CA ALA A 120 11.19 -4.72 -0.92
C ALA A 120 9.76 -5.27 -0.78
N ARG A 121 8.75 -4.46 -1.11
CA ARG A 121 7.33 -4.87 -1.04
C ARG A 121 6.90 -5.88 -2.10
N VAL A 122 7.64 -6.03 -3.20
CA VAL A 122 7.33 -7.05 -4.22
C VAL A 122 7.50 -8.47 -3.65
N ALA A 123 8.27 -8.65 -2.58
CA ALA A 123 8.33 -9.92 -1.86
C ALA A 123 6.97 -10.38 -1.32
N ASN A 124 6.03 -9.46 -1.10
CA ASN A 124 4.67 -9.75 -0.65
C ASN A 124 3.68 -9.97 -1.80
N LEU A 125 4.10 -9.76 -3.06
CA LEU A 125 3.25 -10.00 -4.22
C LEU A 125 3.14 -11.51 -4.45
N SER A 126 1.92 -12.03 -4.31
CA SER A 126 1.60 -13.44 -4.53
C SER A 126 0.34 -13.53 -5.37
N LEU A 127 0.27 -14.57 -6.20
CA LEU A 127 -0.86 -14.78 -7.08
C LEU A 127 -2.11 -15.16 -6.26
N GLU A 128 -1.92 -15.95 -5.21
CA GLU A 128 -2.99 -16.44 -4.34
C GLU A 128 -3.71 -15.31 -3.61
N LYS A 129 -3.00 -14.24 -3.27
CA LYS A 129 -3.53 -13.07 -2.55
C LYS A 129 -3.86 -11.90 -3.47
N ALA A 130 -3.73 -12.05 -4.79
CA ALA A 130 -3.84 -10.93 -5.73
C ALA A 130 -5.23 -10.28 -5.77
N LEU A 131 -6.27 -11.00 -5.31
CA LEU A 131 -7.65 -10.51 -5.24
C LEU A 131 -8.10 -10.12 -3.83
N ASP A 132 -7.27 -10.37 -2.82
CA ASP A 132 -7.63 -10.13 -1.42
C ASP A 132 -7.85 -8.64 -1.16
N GLY A 133 -9.06 -8.28 -0.76
CA GLY A 133 -9.41 -6.89 -0.46
C GLY A 133 -9.46 -5.97 -1.67
N MET A 134 -9.55 -6.50 -2.90
CA MET A 134 -9.68 -5.68 -4.12
C MET A 134 -10.91 -4.78 -4.04
N PRO A 135 -10.76 -3.44 -4.09
CA PRO A 135 -11.87 -2.52 -3.82
C PRO A 135 -12.68 -2.16 -5.06
N ILE A 136 -12.26 -2.59 -6.26
CA ILE A 136 -12.87 -2.22 -7.54
C ILE A 136 -13.02 -3.45 -8.46
N PRO A 137 -13.97 -3.42 -9.42
CA PRO A 137 -14.07 -4.47 -10.43
C PRO A 137 -12.76 -4.66 -11.21
N LEU A 138 -12.50 -5.90 -11.62
CA LEU A 138 -11.37 -6.25 -12.45
C LEU A 138 -11.61 -5.85 -13.91
N HIS A 139 -10.52 -5.54 -14.59
CA HIS A 139 -10.49 -5.41 -16.05
C HIS A 139 -10.74 -6.78 -16.72
N PRO A 140 -11.42 -6.88 -17.88
CA PRO A 140 -11.66 -8.18 -18.52
C PRO A 140 -10.36 -8.94 -18.87
N GLY A 141 -9.34 -8.23 -19.36
CA GLY A 141 -7.97 -8.77 -19.47
C GLY A 141 -7.39 -9.38 -18.17
N ALA A 142 -7.67 -8.77 -17.00
CA ALA A 142 -7.26 -9.29 -15.70
C ALA A 142 -8.08 -10.52 -15.28
N VAL A 143 -9.39 -10.51 -15.54
CA VAL A 143 -10.27 -11.67 -15.34
C VAL A 143 -9.73 -12.88 -16.09
N LYS A 144 -9.42 -12.71 -17.37
CA LYS A 144 -8.85 -13.77 -18.22
C LYS A 144 -7.56 -14.32 -17.61
N PHE A 145 -6.64 -13.44 -17.21
CA PHE A 145 -5.35 -13.83 -16.62
C PHE A 145 -5.54 -14.64 -15.33
N TYR A 146 -6.31 -14.14 -14.36
CA TYR A 146 -6.47 -14.80 -13.07
C TYR A 146 -7.23 -16.14 -13.19
N GLN A 147 -8.24 -16.23 -14.06
CA GLN A 147 -8.92 -17.49 -14.34
C GLN A 147 -7.99 -18.54 -14.95
N GLU A 148 -7.13 -18.15 -15.89
CA GLU A 148 -6.13 -19.04 -16.50
C GLU A 148 -5.14 -19.58 -15.46
N LYS A 149 -4.79 -18.74 -14.47
CA LYS A 149 -3.95 -19.13 -13.33
C LYS A 149 -4.71 -19.89 -12.23
N GLY A 150 -5.98 -20.22 -12.45
CA GLY A 150 -6.78 -21.07 -11.55
C GLY A 150 -7.42 -20.33 -10.37
N LEU A 151 -7.44 -18.99 -10.37
CA LEU A 151 -8.10 -18.23 -9.32
C LEU A 151 -9.61 -18.20 -9.53
N LYS A 152 -10.35 -18.43 -8.44
CA LYS A 152 -11.79 -18.20 -8.40
C LYS A 152 -12.06 -16.72 -8.15
N ILE A 153 -12.62 -16.03 -9.14
CA ILE A 153 -12.93 -14.61 -9.05
C ILE A 153 -14.29 -14.40 -8.35
N PRO A 154 -14.37 -13.62 -7.27
CA PRO A 154 -15.64 -13.20 -6.66
C PRO A 154 -16.52 -12.44 -7.64
N THR A 155 -17.83 -12.66 -7.58
CA THR A 155 -18.80 -12.10 -8.55
C THR A 155 -18.79 -10.57 -8.54
N GLU A 156 -18.62 -9.97 -7.37
CA GLU A 156 -18.51 -8.52 -7.16
C GLU A 156 -17.29 -7.88 -7.82
N LEU A 157 -16.27 -8.68 -8.15
CA LEU A 157 -15.07 -8.22 -8.85
C LEU A 157 -15.16 -8.39 -10.36
N LEU A 158 -16.24 -8.98 -10.89
CA LEU A 158 -16.42 -9.06 -12.33
C LEU A 158 -16.77 -7.69 -12.93
N PRO A 159 -16.31 -7.37 -14.16
CA PRO A 159 -16.65 -6.11 -14.80
C PRO A 159 -18.15 -5.93 -14.92
N THR A 160 -18.67 -4.81 -14.43
CA THR A 160 -20.01 -4.34 -14.76
C THR A 160 -19.96 -3.83 -16.20
N ARG A 161 -20.75 -4.44 -17.08
CA ARG A 161 -20.86 -4.07 -18.52
C ARG A 161 -20.93 -2.57 -18.75
#